data_AF-A0A661UJC8-F1
#
_entry.id   AF-A0A661UJC8-F1
#
_cell.length_a   1.000
_cell.length_b   1.000
_cell.length_c   1.000
_cell.angle_alpha   90.00
_cell.angle_beta   90.00
_cell.angle_gamma   90.00
#
_symmetry.space_group_name_H-M   'P 1'
#
loop_
_entity.id
_entity.type
_entity.pdbx_description
1 polymer ?
#
loop_
_entity_poly.entity_id
_entity_poly.type
_entity_poly.pdbx_seq_one_letter_code
_entity_poly.pdbx_strand_id
1 'polypeptide(L)'
;MKRSILSLSLIFLVLSLSAAWVEVENNTRLFEHNSLSRSQTSIQFTLNGYELETVTGNEEEFSKISYENEGRFIAEGKPNLPRFTRLIAIPDVGEVSYN
;
A
#
# COMPACT_ATOMS: atom_id res chain seq x y z
N MET A 1 16.93 21.57 40.51
CA MET A 1 17.72 20.55 39.78
C MET A 1 16.86 19.43 39.19
N LYS A 2 16.02 18.72 39.97
CA LYS A 2 15.21 17.59 39.46
C LYS A 2 14.22 17.96 38.33
N ARG A 3 13.58 19.14 38.40
CA ARG A 3 12.65 19.63 37.36
C ARG A 3 13.34 19.96 36.03
N SER A 4 14.52 20.61 36.08
CA SER A 4 15.31 20.88 34.85
C SER A 4 15.82 19.61 34.18
N ILE A 5 16.17 18.58 34.96
CA ILE A 5 16.60 17.28 34.42
C ILE A 5 15.44 16.61 33.67
N LEU A 6 14.22 16.69 34.22
CA LEU A 6 13.03 16.14 33.59
C LEU A 6 12.71 16.85 32.26
N SER A 7 12.83 18.18 32.23
CA SER A 7 12.66 18.96 31.01
C SER A 7 13.71 18.63 29.94
N LEU A 8 14.97 18.43 30.35
CA LEU A 8 16.05 18.06 29.43
C LEU A 8 15.86 16.65 28.85
N SER A 9 15.39 15.70 29.66
CA SER A 9 15.03 14.36 29.21
C SER A 9 13.89 14.36 28.22
N LEU A 10 12.89 15.23 28.41
CA LEU A 10 11.76 15.34 27.50
C LEU A 10 12.20 15.89 26.13
N ILE A 11 13.08 16.89 26.13
CA ILE A 11 13.67 17.45 24.89
C ILE A 11 14.43 16.39 24.10
N PHE A 12 15.20 15.52 24.79
CA PHE A 12 15.96 14.47 24.14
C PHE A 12 15.07 13.41 23.46
N LEU A 13 13.88 13.16 24.00
CA LEU A 13 12.91 12.21 23.44
C LEU A 13 12.32 12.69 22.11
N VAL A 14 12.14 14.01 21.96
CA VAL A 14 11.59 14.60 20.72
C VAL A 14 12.62 14.54 19.57
N LEU A 15 13.92 14.55 19.89
CA LEU A 15 14.99 14.48 18.89
C LEU A 15 15.13 13.10 18.23
N SER A 16 14.61 12.03 18.86
CA SER A 16 14.60 10.68 18.28
C SER A 16 13.43 10.39 17.35
N LEU A 17 12.45 11.30 17.22
CA LEU A 17 11.39 11.17 16.21
C LEU A 17 11.89 11.65 14.84
N SER A 18 12.82 10.91 14.26
CA SER A 18 13.15 11.04 12.83
C SER A 18 12.23 10.11 12.05
N ALA A 19 11.08 10.62 11.60
CA ALA A 19 10.31 9.92 10.57
C ALA A 19 11.01 10.12 9.22
N ALA A 20 11.38 9.03 8.54
CA ALA A 20 11.86 9.12 7.18
C ALA A 20 10.69 9.57 6.30
N TRP A 21 10.73 10.81 5.83
CA TRP A 21 9.77 11.28 4.84
C TRP A 21 10.10 10.60 3.50
N VAL A 22 9.25 9.67 3.09
CA VAL A 22 9.33 9.05 1.77
C VAL A 22 8.41 9.85 0.86
N GLU A 23 9.01 10.57 -0.09
CA GLU A 23 8.26 11.27 -1.13
C GLU A 23 7.55 10.24 -2.01
N VAL A 24 6.24 10.10 -1.83
CA VAL A 24 5.40 9.37 -2.79
C VAL A 24 5.03 10.38 -3.87
N GLU A 25 5.74 10.32 -4.99
CA GLU A 25 5.42 11.11 -6.18
C GLU A 25 3.92 10.96 -6.49
N ASN A 26 3.16 12.06 -6.44
CA ASN A 26 1.70 12.08 -6.56
C ASN A 26 1.20 11.84 -8.01
N ASN A 27 2.01 11.18 -8.83
CA ASN A 27 1.73 10.85 -10.22
C ASN A 27 1.69 9.34 -10.47
N THR A 28 1.51 8.54 -9.42
CA THR A 28 1.44 7.08 -9.56
C THR A 28 0.05 6.65 -10.00
N ARG A 29 -0.19 6.74 -11.30
CA ARG A 29 -1.29 5.98 -11.91
C ARG A 29 -1.00 4.50 -11.69
N LEU A 30 -1.59 3.92 -10.65
CA LEU A 30 -1.51 2.48 -10.37
C LEU A 30 -1.87 1.64 -11.58
N PHE A 31 -2.75 2.16 -12.42
CA PHE A 31 -3.20 1.53 -13.65
C PHE A 31 -3.11 2.50 -14.80
N GLU A 32 -2.38 2.10 -15.84
CA GLU A 32 -2.44 2.71 -17.15
C GLU A 32 -3.12 1.74 -18.11
N HIS A 33 -3.91 2.26 -19.05
CA HIS A 33 -4.53 1.44 -20.08
C HIS A 33 -4.19 1.99 -21.45
N ASN A 34 -4.04 1.08 -22.40
CA ASN A 34 -3.88 1.38 -23.81
C ASN A 34 -4.80 0.45 -24.62
N SER A 35 -5.84 1.03 -25.23
CA SER A 35 -6.74 0.29 -26.11
C SER A 35 -6.09 0.16 -27.49
N LEU A 36 -5.56 -1.03 -27.76
CA LEU A 36 -4.89 -1.35 -29.02
C LEU A 36 -5.92 -1.57 -30.15
N SER A 37 -7.10 -2.11 -29.82
CA SER A 37 -8.21 -2.31 -30.75
C SER A 37 -9.54 -2.42 -30.01
N ARG A 38 -10.64 -2.63 -30.75
CA ARG A 38 -11.97 -2.90 -30.17
C ARG A 38 -12.04 -4.21 -29.36
N SER A 39 -11.12 -5.14 -29.60
CA SER A 39 -11.08 -6.45 -28.94
C SER A 39 -9.84 -6.65 -28.06
N GLN A 40 -8.98 -5.63 -27.92
CA GLN A 40 -7.74 -5.74 -27.18
C GLN A 40 -7.44 -4.45 -26.42
N THR A 41 -7.30 -4.58 -25.10
CA THR A 41 -6.82 -3.52 -24.22
C THR A 41 -5.66 -4.06 -23.40
N SER A 42 -4.57 -3.31 -23.35
CA SER A 42 -3.46 -3.55 -22.43
C SER A 42 -3.69 -2.75 -21.16
N ILE A 43 -3.51 -3.38 -20.01
CA ILE A 43 -3.60 -2.73 -18.69
C ILE A 43 -2.26 -2.96 -18.00
N GLN A 44 -1.56 -1.89 -17.69
CA GLN A 44 -0.31 -1.93 -16.95
C GLN A 44 -0.58 -1.54 -15.51
N PHE A 45 -0.22 -2.45 -14.58
CA PHE A 45 -0.22 -2.17 -13.15
C PHE A 45 1.19 -1.84 -12.69
N THR A 46 1.36 -0.70 -12.02
CA THR A 46 2.65 -0.27 -11.47
C THR A 46 2.45 0.18 -10.03
N LEU A 47 3.32 -0.30 -9.14
CA LEU A 47 3.33 0.06 -7.73
C LEU A 47 4.70 0.63 -7.37
N ASN A 48 4.76 1.93 -7.05
CA ASN A 48 6.03 2.60 -6.75
C ASN A 48 6.50 2.38 -5.31
N GLY A 49 5.60 1.93 -4.43
CA GLY A 49 5.90 1.71 -3.02
C GLY A 49 4.70 1.16 -2.26
N TYR A 50 4.92 0.80 -1.02
CA TYR A 50 3.90 0.36 -0.08
C TYR A 50 4.34 0.72 1.35
N GLU A 51 3.38 0.75 2.26
CA GLU A 51 3.64 0.89 3.68
C GLU A 51 3.86 -0.48 4.30
N LEU A 52 4.83 -0.54 5.23
CA LEU A 52 5.14 -1.75 5.98
C LEU A 52 5.06 -1.43 7.48
N GLU A 53 4.22 -2.17 8.19
CA GLU A 53 4.00 -2.04 9.63
C GLU A 53 4.30 -3.39 10.31
N THR A 54 5.06 -3.38 11.39
CA THR A 54 5.21 -4.54 12.27
C THR A 54 4.03 -4.57 13.25
N VAL A 55 3.28 -5.67 13.25
CA VAL A 55 2.16 -5.90 14.16
C VAL A 55 2.41 -7.14 14.99
N THR A 56 2.20 -7.04 16.30
CA THR A 56 2.37 -8.16 17.23
C THR A 56 1.03 -8.82 17.52
N GLY A 57 0.97 -10.14 17.40
CA GLY A 57 -0.22 -10.93 17.74
C GLY A 57 0.20 -12.31 18.26
N ASN A 58 -0.48 -12.83 19.28
CA ASN A 58 -0.16 -14.15 19.86
C ASN A 58 1.33 -14.35 20.21
N GLU A 59 1.98 -13.30 20.72
CA GLU A 59 3.42 -13.29 21.07
C GLU A 59 4.38 -13.43 19.86
N GLU A 60 3.85 -13.36 18.64
CA GLU A 60 4.61 -13.38 17.38
C GLU A 60 4.55 -12.02 16.68
N GLU A 61 5.61 -11.69 15.95
CA GLU A 61 5.68 -10.49 15.11
C GLU A 61 5.32 -10.83 13.66
N PHE A 62 4.43 -10.03 13.08
CA PHE A 62 4.01 -10.13 11.70
C PHE A 62 4.28 -8.82 10.95
N SER A 63 4.53 -8.95 9.66
CA SER A 63 4.58 -7.80 8.75
C SER A 63 3.22 -7.60 8.10
N LYS A 64 2.70 -6.39 8.21
CA LYS A 64 1.49 -5.94 7.52
C LYS A 64 1.90 -4.98 6.42
N ILE A 65 1.43 -5.27 5.21
CA ILE A 65 1.64 -4.45 4.02
C ILE A 65 0.35 -3.68 3.76
N SER A 66 0.44 -2.37 3.53
CA SER A 66 -0.70 -1.54 3.16
C SER A 66 -0.41 -0.54 2.03
N TYR A 67 -1.45 -0.10 1.35
CA TYR A 67 -1.43 0.95 0.34
C TYR A 67 -2.72 1.78 0.35
N GLU A 68 -2.64 3.05 -0.07
CA GLU A 68 -3.79 3.94 -0.11
C GLU A 68 -4.88 3.43 -1.08
N ASN A 69 -6.14 3.40 -0.64
CA ASN A 69 -7.27 2.92 -1.45
C ASN A 69 -7.17 1.45 -1.89
N GLU A 70 -6.44 0.62 -1.13
CA GLU A 70 -6.46 -0.83 -1.28
C GLU A 70 -7.86 -1.42 -0.97
N GLY A 71 -8.20 -2.49 -1.66
CA GLY A 71 -9.27 -3.38 -1.26
C GLY A 71 -8.78 -4.35 -0.18
N ARG A 72 -9.63 -4.60 0.82
CA ARG A 72 -9.37 -5.62 1.85
C ARG A 72 -10.03 -6.93 1.47
N PHE A 73 -9.25 -8.00 1.52
CA PHE A 73 -9.77 -9.35 1.43
C PHE A 73 -9.00 -10.23 2.41
N ILE A 74 -9.65 -10.55 3.51
CA ILE A 74 -9.08 -11.35 4.59
C ILE A 74 -9.75 -12.71 4.55
N ALA A 75 -8.94 -13.76 4.44
CA ALA A 75 -9.38 -15.12 4.64
C ALA A 75 -8.62 -15.70 5.83
N GLU A 76 -9.32 -16.41 6.70
CA GLU A 76 -8.72 -17.01 7.88
C GLU A 76 -7.58 -17.96 7.48
N GLY A 77 -6.46 -17.87 8.20
CA GLY A 77 -5.24 -18.64 7.90
C GLY A 77 -4.50 -18.22 6.64
N LYS A 78 -4.87 -17.12 5.97
CA LYS A 78 -4.16 -16.58 4.80
C LYS A 78 -3.48 -15.25 5.13
N PRO A 79 -2.36 -14.92 4.45
CA PRO A 79 -1.76 -13.60 4.56
C PRO A 79 -2.76 -12.50 4.18
N ASN A 80 -2.77 -11.44 4.97
CA ASN A 80 -3.53 -10.23 4.65
C ASN A 80 -2.70 -9.38 3.67
N LEU A 81 -3.13 -9.33 2.41
CA LEU A 81 -2.44 -8.60 1.35
C LEU A 81 -3.36 -7.53 0.73
N PRO A 82 -2.81 -6.36 0.35
CA PRO A 82 -3.53 -5.35 -0.40
C PRO A 82 -4.05 -5.92 -1.71
N ARG A 83 -5.27 -5.53 -2.10
CA ARG A 83 -5.86 -5.93 -3.37
C ARG A 83 -6.25 -4.72 -4.19
N PHE A 84 -5.91 -4.73 -5.48
CA PHE A 84 -6.26 -3.66 -6.40
C PHE A 84 -7.26 -4.16 -7.42
N THR A 85 -8.28 -3.36 -7.71
CA THR A 85 -9.34 -3.74 -8.65
C THR A 85 -9.67 -2.57 -9.56
N ARG A 86 -9.90 -2.89 -10.84
CA ARG A 86 -10.40 -1.96 -11.84
C ARG A 86 -11.52 -2.61 -12.62
N LEU A 87 -12.51 -1.80 -12.96
CA LEU A 87 -13.62 -2.19 -13.81
C LEU A 87 -13.25 -1.86 -15.25
N ILE A 88 -13.53 -2.79 -16.15
CA ILE A 88 -13.33 -2.64 -17.58
C ILE A 88 -14.63 -2.92 -18.31
N ALA A 89 -14.91 -2.15 -19.36
CA ALA A 89 -16.03 -2.41 -20.24
C ALA A 89 -15.61 -3.47 -21.28
N ILE A 90 -16.38 -4.54 -21.37
CA ILE A 90 -16.18 -5.63 -22.32
C ILE A 90 -17.39 -5.65 -23.25
N PRO A 91 -17.21 -5.78 -24.58
CA PRO A 91 -18.32 -5.96 -25.50
C PRO A 91 -19.20 -7.16 -25.12
N ASP A 92 -20.49 -7.08 -25.45
CA ASP A 92 -21.46 -8.14 -25.20
C ASP A 92 -21.23 -9.40 -26.05
N VAL A 93 -20.38 -9.29 -27.07
CA VAL A 93 -19.93 -10.39 -27.94
C VAL A 93 -18.42 -10.61 -27.80
N GLY A 94 -18.05 -11.83 -27.40
CA GLY A 94 -16.65 -12.25 -27.28
C GLY A 94 -16.36 -12.98 -25.97
N GLU A 95 -15.25 -13.71 -25.94
CA GLU A 95 -14.71 -14.34 -24.74
C GLU A 95 -13.48 -13.56 -24.28
N VAL A 96 -13.34 -13.33 -22.97
CA VAL A 96 -12.19 -12.61 -22.42
C VAL A 96 -11.13 -13.62 -21.99
N SER A 97 -9.94 -13.46 -22.54
CA SER A 97 -8.72 -14.10 -22.07
C SER A 97 -7.75 -13.05 -21.57
N TYR A 98 -6.97 -13.43 -20.55
CA TYR A 98 -5.90 -12.61 -19.97
C TYR A 98 -4.68 -13.52 -19.80
N ASN A 99 -3.49 -12.92 -19.95
CA ASN A 99 -2.19 -13.59 -19.74
C ASN A 99 -1.42 -12.85 -18.65
#